data_AF-A0A925XG00-F1
#
_entry.id   AF-A0A925XG00-F1
#
_cell.length_a   1.000
_cell.length_b   1.000
_cell.length_c   1.000
_cell.angle_alpha   90.00
_cell.angle_beta   90.00
_cell.angle_gamma   90.00
#
_symmetry.space_group_name_H-M   'P 1'
#
loop_
_entity.id
_entity.type
_entity.pdbx_description
1 polymer ?
#
loop_
_entity_poly.entity_id
_entity_poly.type
_entity_poly.pdbx_seq_one_letter_code
_entity_poly.pdbx_strand_id
1 'polypeptide(L)'
;VCVEFVAAVAWLAELFPNPHQREKVLGYTQAFSSVGGLLVAIANELAGTYGSKWFTIAVPGFLTGLVGSVAPDHQHEAWRYTLMSGLIPAIPLILIRPFLPESPVWEKKRTAGTLRRPSIAEIFSPELRKTTIVTALMFACSYGAAFGAIQQLPQIVPGLADVKATVAAEVAKLELPKDPVAAKKAVMAKTRAIEQKVASQYTKMQEIGGLLGRFLLALFAVRIASRRNLLRIFQVPGLIFMPAIFACFLLVENQTYFTINLDFMLLGKLPVTTMSIGVLIAGLFTVAQFSFWGNYLPQAYPVHLRGTGESFAANIGGRMIGTSFAWVTATIAGLEATPGGSPPMKFAYTAAGVALFVYVAGVILSFFLPEQKPEMHHD
;
A
#
# COMPACT_ATOMS: atom_id res chain seq x y z
N VAL A 1 10.68 -5.71 -7.56
CA VAL A 1 10.19 -4.79 -6.49
C VAL A 1 10.69 -5.11 -5.08
N CYS A 2 10.35 -6.24 -4.42
CA CYS A 2 10.63 -6.37 -2.96
C CYS A 2 12.10 -6.62 -2.60
N VAL A 3 12.77 -7.51 -3.34
CA VAL A 3 14.21 -7.76 -3.14
C VAL A 3 15.00 -6.49 -3.44
N GLU A 4 14.59 -5.75 -4.48
CA GLU A 4 15.23 -4.49 -4.88
C GLU A 4 14.98 -3.37 -3.87
N PHE A 5 13.77 -3.27 -3.31
CA PHE A 5 13.48 -2.29 -2.25
C PHE A 5 14.32 -2.56 -1.00
N VAL A 6 14.31 -3.80 -0.50
CA VAL A 6 15.12 -4.23 0.66
C VAL A 6 16.61 -3.99 0.38
N ALA A 7 17.10 -4.42 -0.79
CA ALA A 7 18.49 -4.20 -1.18
C ALA A 7 18.86 -2.72 -1.29
N ALA A 8 17.99 -1.88 -1.89
CA ALA A 8 18.23 -0.45 -2.03
C ALA A 8 18.25 0.26 -0.67
N VAL A 9 17.33 -0.08 0.23
CA VAL A 9 17.26 0.50 1.58
C VAL A 9 18.50 0.10 2.40
N ALA A 10 18.89 -1.18 2.37
CA ALA A 10 20.11 -1.63 3.02
C ALA A 10 21.37 -0.97 2.44
N TRP A 11 21.46 -0.86 1.11
CA TRP A 11 22.58 -0.21 0.41
C TRP A 11 22.69 1.28 0.75
N LEU A 12 21.57 2.02 0.74
CA LEU A 12 21.53 3.43 1.17
C LEU A 12 21.88 3.59 2.65
N ALA A 13 21.43 2.67 3.51
CA ALA A 13 21.77 2.70 4.92
C ALA A 13 23.29 2.54 5.18
N GLU A 14 23.99 1.82 4.30
CA GLU A 14 25.44 1.62 4.38
C GLU A 14 26.26 2.73 3.72
N LEU A 15 25.67 3.45 2.76
CA LEU A 15 26.35 4.54 2.04
C LEU A 15 26.53 5.80 2.91
N PHE A 16 25.59 6.07 3.83
CA PHE A 16 25.59 7.27 4.66
C PHE A 16 25.95 6.94 6.13
N PRO A 17 27.20 7.21 6.56
CA PRO A 17 27.62 6.91 7.94
C PRO A 17 27.00 7.87 8.97
N ASN A 18 26.69 9.11 8.58
CA ASN A 18 26.05 10.08 9.46
C ASN A 18 24.57 9.69 9.70
N PRO A 19 24.13 9.44 10.96
CA PRO A 19 22.77 8.98 11.23
C PRO A 19 21.68 9.96 10.78
N HIS A 20 21.87 11.26 10.98
CA HIS A 20 20.89 12.27 10.57
C HIS A 20 20.76 12.37 9.05
N GLN A 21 21.87 12.27 8.32
CA GLN A 21 21.86 12.26 6.86
C GLN A 21 21.21 10.99 6.33
N ARG A 22 21.57 9.82 6.90
CA ARG A 22 21.03 8.52 6.53
C ARG A 22 19.51 8.47 6.70
N GLU A 23 18.99 8.88 7.85
CA GLU A 23 17.54 8.91 8.12
C GLU A 23 16.79 9.83 7.14
N LYS A 24 17.37 10.99 6.78
CA LYS A 24 16.81 11.88 5.76
C LYS A 24 16.77 11.23 4.38
N VAL A 25 17.88 10.63 3.93
CA VAL A 25 17.96 10.00 2.61
C VAL A 25 16.99 8.81 2.51
N LEU A 26 16.99 7.94 3.52
CA LEU A 26 16.05 6.81 3.57
C LEU A 26 14.60 7.30 3.57
N GLY A 27 14.29 8.39 4.29
CA GLY A 27 12.98 9.02 4.29
C GLY A 27 12.57 9.54 2.91
N TYR A 28 13.44 10.31 2.24
CA TYR A 28 13.19 10.85 0.91
C TYR A 28 13.00 9.74 -0.14
N THR A 29 13.89 8.75 -0.17
CA THR A 29 13.78 7.62 -1.10
C THR A 29 12.48 6.86 -0.90
N GLN A 30 12.05 6.65 0.34
CA GLN A 30 10.79 5.98 0.62
C GLN A 30 9.57 6.83 0.29
N ALA A 31 9.67 8.16 0.27
CA ALA A 31 8.59 9.03 -0.19
C ALA A 31 8.32 8.87 -1.70
N PHE A 32 9.33 8.55 -2.51
CA PHE A 32 9.16 8.23 -3.93
C PHE A 32 8.28 7.00 -4.18
N SER A 33 8.11 6.11 -3.19
CA SER A 33 7.14 5.02 -3.29
C SER A 33 5.69 5.53 -3.47
N SER A 34 5.32 6.62 -2.79
CA SER A 34 3.99 7.23 -2.93
C SER A 34 3.86 8.03 -4.23
N VAL A 35 4.96 8.61 -4.72
CA VAL A 35 5.00 9.18 -6.08
C VAL A 35 4.71 8.10 -7.13
N GLY A 36 5.27 6.90 -6.96
CA GLY A 36 4.95 5.74 -7.81
C GLY A 36 3.46 5.40 -7.82
N GLY A 37 2.78 5.45 -6.67
CA GLY A 37 1.32 5.26 -6.59
C GLY A 37 0.53 6.30 -7.39
N LEU A 38 0.91 7.58 -7.29
CA LEU A 38 0.32 8.66 -8.08
C LEU A 38 0.56 8.49 -9.59
N LEU A 39 1.77 8.06 -9.98
CA LEU A 39 2.09 7.78 -11.39
C LEU A 39 1.26 6.63 -11.95
N VAL A 40 1.00 5.58 -11.16
CA VAL A 40 0.11 4.48 -11.56
C VAL A 40 -1.33 4.98 -11.71
N ALA A 41 -1.80 5.89 -10.85
CA ALA A 41 -3.11 6.51 -11.00
C ALA A 41 -3.22 7.31 -12.31
N ILE A 42 -2.18 8.06 -12.69
CA ILE A 42 -2.10 8.76 -13.99
C ILE A 42 -2.10 7.76 -15.15
N ALA A 43 -1.31 6.68 -15.06
CA ALA A 43 -1.27 5.64 -16.08
C ALA A 43 -2.64 4.98 -16.28
N ASN A 44 -3.39 4.76 -15.21
CA ASN A 44 -4.76 4.23 -15.27
C ASN A 44 -5.74 5.21 -15.92
N GLU A 45 -5.63 6.51 -15.63
CA GLU A 45 -6.46 7.54 -16.27
C GLU A 45 -6.19 7.61 -17.79
N LEU A 46 -4.92 7.62 -18.18
CA LEU A 46 -4.50 7.60 -19.58
C LEU A 46 -4.98 6.33 -20.30
N ALA A 47 -4.88 5.17 -19.64
CA ALA A 47 -5.37 3.90 -20.17
C ALA A 47 -6.89 3.89 -20.33
N GLY A 48 -7.65 4.46 -19.39
CA GLY A 48 -9.10 4.59 -19.50
C GLY A 48 -9.53 5.54 -20.62
N THR A 49 -8.78 6.61 -20.85
CA THR A 49 -9.12 7.66 -21.83
C THR A 49 -8.68 7.30 -23.25
N TYR A 50 -7.48 6.73 -23.40
CA TYR A 50 -6.84 6.51 -24.70
C TYR A 50 -6.57 5.04 -25.03
N GLY A 51 -6.77 4.11 -24.09
CA GLY A 51 -6.40 2.70 -24.25
C GLY A 51 -7.11 1.99 -25.41
N SER A 52 -8.31 2.42 -25.79
CA SER A 52 -9.00 1.90 -26.97
C SER A 52 -8.30 2.23 -28.29
N LYS A 53 -7.41 3.23 -28.31
CA LYS A 53 -6.61 3.65 -29.47
C LYS A 53 -5.18 3.10 -29.43
N TRP A 54 -4.81 2.41 -28.35
CA TRP A 54 -3.48 1.82 -28.20
C TRP A 54 -3.41 0.44 -28.85
N PHE A 55 -2.21 -0.14 -28.82
CA PHE A 55 -1.96 -1.48 -29.37
C PHE A 55 -2.87 -2.52 -28.70
N THR A 56 -3.39 -3.45 -29.50
CA THR A 56 -4.24 -4.55 -29.01
C THR A 56 -3.44 -5.51 -28.15
N ILE A 57 -3.95 -5.80 -26.95
CA ILE A 57 -3.34 -6.80 -26.06
C ILE A 57 -3.93 -8.16 -26.40
N ALA A 58 -3.11 -9.01 -27.01
CA ALA A 58 -3.45 -10.39 -27.35
C ALA A 58 -2.39 -11.36 -26.83
N VAL A 59 -2.81 -12.59 -26.55
CA VAL A 59 -1.88 -13.69 -26.25
C VAL A 59 -1.23 -14.14 -27.57
N PRO A 60 0.11 -14.28 -27.62
CA PRO A 60 0.78 -14.82 -28.79
C PRO A 60 0.21 -16.20 -29.17
N GLY A 61 0.01 -16.46 -30.46
CA GLY A 61 -0.69 -17.66 -30.94
C GLY A 61 -0.10 -18.98 -30.43
N PHE A 62 1.21 -19.05 -30.21
CA PHE A 62 1.89 -20.23 -29.66
C PHE A 62 1.61 -20.49 -28.17
N LEU A 63 1.08 -19.50 -27.43
CA LEU A 63 0.69 -19.64 -26.02
C LEU A 63 -0.81 -19.87 -25.83
N THR A 64 -1.63 -19.62 -26.86
CA THR A 64 -3.10 -19.70 -26.75
C THR A 64 -3.58 -21.07 -26.28
N GLY A 65 -2.92 -22.16 -26.68
CA GLY A 65 -3.26 -23.52 -26.24
C GLY A 65 -3.01 -23.78 -24.74
N LEU A 66 -2.16 -22.99 -24.09
CA LEU A 66 -1.80 -23.15 -22.67
C LEU A 66 -2.59 -22.22 -21.75
N VAL A 67 -2.75 -20.95 -22.14
CA VAL A 67 -3.32 -19.90 -21.27
C VAL A 67 -4.63 -19.31 -21.79
N GLY A 68 -5.14 -19.81 -22.91
CA GLY A 68 -6.33 -19.29 -23.58
C GLY A 68 -6.08 -18.02 -24.39
N SER A 69 -7.16 -17.42 -24.90
CA SER A 69 -7.14 -16.15 -25.64
C SER A 69 -7.83 -15.04 -24.86
N VAL A 70 -7.51 -13.79 -25.21
CA VAL A 70 -8.23 -12.62 -24.72
C VAL A 70 -9.36 -12.32 -25.69
N ALA A 71 -10.61 -12.45 -25.22
CA ALA A 71 -11.77 -12.12 -26.05
C ALA A 71 -11.72 -10.65 -26.50
N PRO A 72 -12.22 -10.32 -27.71
CA PRO A 72 -12.12 -8.97 -28.29
C PRO A 72 -12.55 -7.84 -27.36
N ASP A 73 -13.68 -8.01 -26.67
CA ASP A 73 -14.23 -7.04 -25.71
C ASP A 73 -13.28 -6.71 -24.54
N HIS A 74 -12.33 -7.60 -24.24
CA HIS A 74 -11.40 -7.46 -23.11
C HIS A 74 -9.99 -7.04 -23.51
N GLN A 75 -9.71 -6.83 -24.80
CA GLN A 75 -8.36 -6.54 -25.30
C GLN A 75 -7.85 -5.14 -24.92
N HIS A 76 -8.77 -4.21 -24.63
CA HIS A 76 -8.47 -2.80 -24.37
C HIS A 76 -8.91 -2.33 -22.98
N GLU A 77 -9.11 -3.26 -22.03
CA GLU A 77 -9.44 -2.87 -20.65
C GLU A 77 -8.29 -2.10 -20.01
N ALA A 78 -8.59 -0.94 -19.42
CA ALA A 78 -7.60 0.00 -18.90
C ALA A 78 -6.57 -0.64 -17.96
N TRP A 79 -7.03 -1.53 -17.07
CA TRP A 79 -6.18 -2.20 -16.08
C TRP A 79 -5.04 -2.99 -16.71
N ARG A 80 -5.19 -3.50 -17.95
CA ARG A 80 -4.13 -4.23 -18.64
C ARG A 80 -2.95 -3.33 -18.96
N TYR A 81 -3.22 -2.16 -19.53
CA TYR A 81 -2.19 -1.16 -19.82
C TYR A 81 -1.59 -0.58 -18.55
N THR A 82 -2.40 -0.35 -17.52
CA THR A 82 -1.92 0.10 -16.20
C THR A 82 -0.96 -0.91 -15.56
N LEU A 83 -1.24 -2.22 -15.68
CA LEU A 83 -0.30 -3.24 -15.23
C LEU A 83 1.00 -3.19 -16.06
N MET A 84 0.91 -3.05 -17.38
CA MET A 84 2.07 -2.98 -18.27
C MET A 84 2.91 -1.72 -18.05
N SER A 85 2.32 -0.59 -17.64
CA SER A 85 3.08 0.65 -17.40
C SER A 85 4.12 0.49 -16.29
N GLY A 86 3.94 -0.49 -15.39
CA GLY A 86 4.95 -0.84 -14.39
C GLY A 86 6.27 -1.35 -14.97
N LEU A 87 6.29 -1.79 -16.24
CA LEU A 87 7.52 -2.20 -16.93
C LEU A 87 8.38 -1.01 -17.38
N ILE A 88 7.75 0.14 -17.64
CA ILE A 88 8.44 1.34 -18.12
C ILE A 88 9.56 1.78 -17.15
N PRO A 89 9.32 1.95 -15.83
CA PRO A 89 10.39 2.28 -14.90
C PRO A 89 11.34 1.10 -14.61
N ALA A 90 10.98 -0.13 -14.96
CA ALA A 90 11.86 -1.29 -14.76
C ALA A 90 12.99 -1.37 -15.80
N ILE A 91 12.76 -0.89 -17.03
CA ILE A 91 13.76 -0.85 -18.10
C ILE A 91 15.05 -0.10 -17.69
N PRO A 92 15.00 1.17 -17.25
CA PRO A 92 16.21 1.86 -16.83
C PRO A 92 16.87 1.17 -15.64
N LEU A 93 16.10 0.60 -14.71
CA LEU A 93 16.64 -0.18 -13.59
C LEU A 93 17.47 -1.38 -14.07
N ILE A 94 16.97 -2.15 -15.04
CA ILE A 94 17.67 -3.29 -15.63
C ILE A 94 18.99 -2.85 -16.29
N LEU A 95 18.99 -1.69 -16.95
CA LEU A 95 20.17 -1.14 -17.61
C LEU A 95 21.23 -0.64 -16.63
N ILE A 96 20.84 0.03 -15.53
CA ILE A 96 21.80 0.59 -14.57
C ILE A 96 22.32 -0.44 -13.57
N ARG A 97 21.57 -1.51 -13.30
CA ARG A 97 21.86 -2.46 -12.23
C ARG A 97 23.26 -3.09 -12.30
N PRO A 98 23.80 -3.49 -13.47
CA PRO A 98 25.15 -4.03 -13.56
C PRO A 98 26.26 -3.03 -13.20
N PHE A 99 25.94 -1.73 -13.20
CA PHE A 99 26.88 -0.64 -12.92
C PHE A 99 26.77 -0.10 -11.49
N LEU A 100 25.82 -0.59 -10.68
CA LEU A 100 25.69 -0.19 -9.29
C LEU A 100 26.82 -0.84 -8.44
N PRO A 101 27.65 -0.03 -7.75
CA PRO A 101 28.70 -0.57 -6.92
C PRO A 101 28.13 -1.26 -5.67
N GLU A 102 28.87 -2.23 -5.14
CA GLU A 102 28.55 -2.79 -3.83
C GLU A 102 28.73 -1.73 -2.73
N SER A 103 28.08 -1.89 -1.59
CA SER A 103 28.19 -0.91 -0.51
C SER A 103 29.61 -0.92 0.07
N PRO A 104 30.14 0.23 0.54
CA PRO A 104 31.50 0.30 1.08
C PRO A 104 31.71 -0.61 2.30
N VAL A 105 30.67 -0.83 3.11
CA VAL A 105 30.72 -1.70 4.29
C VAL A 105 30.81 -3.17 3.87
N TRP A 106 30.01 -3.57 2.88
CA TRP A 106 30.05 -4.92 2.34
C TRP A 106 31.38 -5.21 1.66
N GLU A 107 31.86 -4.29 0.82
CA GLU A 107 33.15 -4.40 0.13
C GLU A 107 34.31 -4.53 1.14
N LYS A 108 34.35 -3.70 2.18
CA LYS A 108 35.35 -3.81 3.25
C LYS A 108 35.33 -5.18 3.93
N LYS A 109 34.14 -5.70 4.28
CA LYS A 109 34.02 -7.02 4.92
C LYS A 109 34.37 -8.18 3.99
N ARG A 110 34.08 -8.03 2.69
CA ARG A 110 34.45 -8.97 1.63
C ARG A 110 35.96 -9.05 1.48
N THR A 111 36.61 -7.90 1.33
CA THR A 111 38.07 -7.80 1.21
C THR A 111 38.78 -8.26 2.48
N ALA A 112 38.20 -8.00 3.66
CA ALA A 112 38.72 -8.49 4.93
C ALA A 112 38.47 -9.99 5.19
N GLY A 113 37.73 -10.70 4.32
CA GLY A 113 37.40 -12.12 4.49
C GLY A 113 36.48 -12.43 5.69
N THR A 114 35.80 -11.42 6.25
CA THR A 114 34.96 -11.56 7.45
C THR A 114 33.46 -11.75 7.13
N LEU A 115 33.10 -11.74 5.85
CA LEU A 115 31.72 -11.97 5.40
C LEU A 115 31.27 -13.42 5.67
N ARG A 116 30.24 -13.56 6.49
CA ARG A 116 29.56 -14.84 6.73
C ARG A 116 28.47 -15.06 5.69
N ARG A 117 28.17 -16.32 5.39
CA ARG A 117 27.02 -16.68 4.55
C ARG A 117 25.73 -16.48 5.35
N PRO A 118 24.69 -15.84 4.78
CA PRO A 118 23.39 -15.72 5.43
C PRO A 118 22.75 -17.10 5.63
N SER A 119 22.05 -17.28 6.75
CA SER A 119 21.20 -18.45 7.00
C SER A 119 19.84 -18.01 7.53
N ILE A 120 18.77 -18.65 7.03
CA ILE A 120 17.40 -18.43 7.53
C ILE A 120 17.25 -18.96 8.96
N ALA A 121 18.01 -19.98 9.37
CA ALA A 121 17.95 -20.44 10.75
C ALA A 121 18.56 -19.42 11.73
N GLU A 122 19.55 -18.64 11.28
CA GLU A 122 20.29 -17.70 12.12
C GLU A 122 19.45 -16.51 12.58
N ILE A 123 18.47 -16.05 11.78
CA ILE A 123 17.54 -14.99 12.22
C ILE A 123 16.64 -15.45 13.38
N PHE A 124 16.54 -16.77 13.64
CA PHE A 124 15.84 -17.34 14.78
C PHE A 124 16.78 -17.75 15.94
N SER A 125 18.04 -17.31 15.92
CA SER A 125 18.94 -17.50 17.05
C SER A 125 18.38 -16.85 18.33
N PRO A 126 18.81 -17.28 19.53
CA PRO A 126 18.34 -16.69 20.79
C PRO A 126 18.44 -15.16 20.85
N GLU A 127 19.44 -14.59 20.18
CA GLU A 127 19.71 -13.14 20.11
C GLU A 127 18.76 -12.41 19.15
N LEU A 128 18.35 -13.04 18.04
CA LEU A 128 17.59 -12.39 16.96
C LEU A 128 16.10 -12.78 16.91
N ARG A 129 15.71 -13.94 17.46
CA ARG A 129 14.34 -14.47 17.38
C ARG A 129 13.26 -13.48 17.80
N LYS A 130 13.53 -12.68 18.84
CA LYS A 130 12.59 -11.66 19.31
C LYS A 130 12.41 -10.56 18.27
N THR A 131 13.50 -10.05 17.71
CA THR A 131 13.47 -9.08 16.62
C THR A 131 12.70 -9.66 15.43
N THR A 132 13.02 -10.87 15.00
CA THR A 132 12.40 -11.49 13.82
C THR A 132 10.91 -11.74 13.97
N ILE A 133 10.48 -12.34 15.08
CA ILE A 133 9.07 -12.63 15.33
C ILE A 133 8.27 -11.33 15.49
N VAL A 134 8.75 -10.40 16.34
CA VAL A 134 8.01 -9.16 16.62
C VAL A 134 7.91 -8.29 15.38
N THR A 135 9.02 -8.09 14.65
CA THR A 135 8.99 -7.28 13.43
C THR A 135 8.11 -7.89 12.35
N ALA A 136 8.14 -9.21 12.15
CA ALA A 136 7.26 -9.89 11.20
C ALA A 136 5.77 -9.72 11.56
N LEU A 137 5.39 -9.94 12.82
CA LEU A 137 4.01 -9.76 13.28
C LEU A 137 3.55 -8.30 13.18
N MET A 138 4.42 -7.34 13.48
CA MET A 138 4.06 -5.93 13.35
C MET A 138 3.96 -5.49 11.88
N PHE A 139 4.80 -6.03 10.99
CA PHE A 139 4.64 -5.85 9.55
C PHE A 139 3.32 -6.45 9.05
N ALA A 140 2.93 -7.61 9.58
CA ALA A 140 1.64 -8.23 9.32
C ALA A 140 0.48 -7.33 9.76
N CYS A 141 0.60 -6.65 10.91
CA CYS A 141 -0.39 -5.68 11.37
C CYS A 141 -0.49 -4.46 10.44
N SER A 142 0.65 -3.89 9.99
CA SER A 142 0.63 -2.75 9.05
C SER A 142 0.00 -3.12 7.70
N TYR A 143 0.35 -4.30 7.14
CA TYR A 143 -0.29 -4.80 5.92
C TYR A 143 -1.75 -5.19 6.15
N GLY A 144 -2.08 -5.74 7.32
CA GLY A 144 -3.43 -6.09 7.71
C GLY A 144 -4.35 -4.86 7.77
N ALA A 145 -3.85 -3.72 8.26
CA ALA A 145 -4.58 -2.47 8.22
C ALA A 145 -4.83 -1.98 6.78
N ALA A 146 -3.80 -2.07 5.92
CA ALA A 146 -3.92 -1.67 4.53
C ALA A 146 -4.89 -2.58 3.75
N PHE A 147 -4.69 -3.89 3.78
CA PHE A 147 -5.44 -4.85 2.96
C PHE A 147 -6.77 -5.27 3.57
N GLY A 148 -6.84 -5.34 4.90
CA GLY A 148 -8.04 -5.69 5.64
C GLY A 148 -9.04 -4.54 5.78
N ALA A 149 -8.60 -3.28 5.65
CA ALA A 149 -9.49 -2.12 5.75
C ALA A 149 -9.42 -1.20 4.53
N ILE A 150 -8.29 -0.53 4.28
CA ILE A 150 -8.18 0.50 3.22
C ILE A 150 -8.50 -0.06 1.83
N GLN A 151 -7.94 -1.21 1.48
CA GLN A 151 -8.15 -1.80 0.15
C GLN A 151 -9.55 -2.43 -0.03
N GLN A 152 -10.41 -2.35 0.98
CA GLN A 152 -11.82 -2.73 0.91
C GLN A 152 -12.73 -1.54 0.54
N LEU A 153 -12.16 -0.34 0.34
CA LEU A 153 -12.91 0.84 -0.09
C LEU A 153 -13.76 0.61 -1.35
N PRO A 154 -13.28 -0.07 -2.42
CA PRO A 154 -14.12 -0.34 -3.60
C PRO A 154 -15.42 -1.11 -3.30
N GLN A 155 -15.46 -1.87 -2.20
CA GLN A 155 -16.59 -2.68 -1.75
C GLN A 155 -17.52 -1.85 -0.84
N ILE A 156 -16.99 -0.80 -0.20
CA ILE A 156 -17.72 0.10 0.71
C ILE A 156 -18.34 1.29 -0.05
N VAL A 157 -17.63 1.85 -1.03
CA VAL A 157 -18.02 3.01 -1.84
C VAL A 157 -19.43 2.89 -2.45
N PRO A 158 -19.87 1.74 -2.99
CA PRO A 158 -21.24 1.56 -3.49
C PRO A 158 -22.33 1.81 -2.44
N GLY A 159 -21.98 1.76 -1.15
CA GLY A 159 -22.88 2.01 -0.03
C GLY A 159 -23.25 3.48 0.16
N LEU A 160 -22.42 4.41 -0.32
CA LEU A 160 -22.56 5.85 -0.10
C LEU A 160 -23.80 6.43 -0.79
N ALA A 161 -24.50 7.34 -0.10
CA ALA A 161 -25.76 7.90 -0.58
C ALA A 161 -25.61 8.75 -1.85
N ASP A 162 -24.57 9.59 -1.92
CA ASP A 162 -24.22 10.41 -3.07
C ASP A 162 -23.79 9.56 -4.29
N VAL A 163 -23.08 8.47 -4.06
CA VAL A 163 -22.73 7.50 -5.11
C VAL A 163 -23.98 6.84 -5.67
N LYS A 164 -24.87 6.34 -4.80
CA LYS A 164 -26.15 5.74 -5.23
C LYS A 164 -27.01 6.73 -6.02
N ALA A 165 -27.10 7.98 -5.55
CA ALA A 165 -27.85 9.03 -6.23
C ALA A 165 -27.26 9.33 -7.62
N THR A 166 -25.92 9.41 -7.72
CA THR A 166 -25.22 9.63 -8.99
C THR A 166 -25.44 8.46 -9.96
N VAL A 167 -25.35 7.22 -9.48
CA VAL A 167 -25.63 6.02 -10.29
C VAL A 167 -27.07 6.05 -10.81
N ALA A 168 -28.05 6.31 -9.95
CA ALA A 168 -29.46 6.37 -10.36
C ALA A 168 -29.69 7.45 -11.43
N ALA A 169 -29.15 8.65 -11.23
CA ALA A 169 -29.28 9.76 -12.17
C ALA A 169 -28.59 9.49 -13.53
N GLU A 170 -27.41 8.87 -13.52
CA GLU A 170 -26.65 8.57 -14.74
C GLU A 170 -27.21 7.37 -15.51
N VAL A 171 -27.75 6.37 -14.80
CA VAL A 171 -28.42 5.22 -15.43
C VAL A 171 -29.73 5.64 -16.08
N ALA A 172 -30.48 6.57 -15.47
CA ALA A 172 -31.72 7.10 -16.05
C ALA A 172 -31.51 7.83 -17.39
N LYS A 173 -30.29 8.31 -17.67
CA LYS A 173 -29.92 8.97 -18.94
C LYS A 173 -29.52 7.98 -20.05
N LEU A 174 -29.39 6.69 -19.75
CA LEU A 174 -28.96 5.71 -20.74
C LEU A 174 -30.10 5.37 -21.70
N GLU A 175 -29.82 5.45 -22.99
CA GLU A 175 -30.64 4.80 -24.01
C GLU A 175 -30.35 3.30 -23.97
N LEU A 176 -31.26 2.55 -23.37
CA LEU A 176 -31.06 1.11 -23.18
C LEU A 176 -31.39 0.35 -24.47
N PRO A 177 -30.55 -0.63 -24.86
CA PRO A 177 -30.89 -1.59 -25.90
C PRO A 177 -32.24 -2.27 -25.62
N LYS A 178 -32.97 -2.62 -26.68
CA LYS A 178 -34.23 -3.38 -26.55
C LYS A 178 -34.02 -4.79 -25.98
N ASP A 179 -32.84 -5.36 -26.18
CA ASP A 179 -32.46 -6.65 -25.61
C ASP A 179 -32.26 -6.51 -24.07
N PRO A 180 -33.02 -7.24 -23.23
CA PRO A 180 -32.91 -7.16 -21.78
C PRO A 180 -31.53 -7.51 -21.24
N VAL A 181 -30.80 -8.42 -21.90
CA VAL A 181 -29.46 -8.83 -21.47
C VAL A 181 -28.45 -7.72 -21.74
N ALA A 182 -28.46 -7.15 -22.95
CA ALA A 182 -27.64 -6.01 -23.31
C ALA A 182 -27.97 -4.77 -22.45
N ALA A 183 -29.24 -4.51 -22.15
CA ALA A 183 -29.66 -3.44 -21.26
C ALA A 183 -29.07 -3.62 -19.85
N LYS A 184 -29.18 -4.83 -19.27
CA LYS A 184 -28.58 -5.13 -17.95
C LYS A 184 -27.06 -4.98 -17.96
N LYS A 185 -26.38 -5.42 -19.03
CA LYS A 185 -24.93 -5.26 -19.20
C LYS A 185 -24.54 -3.78 -19.26
N ALA A 186 -25.27 -2.95 -20.00
CA ALA A 186 -25.03 -1.52 -20.11
C ALA A 186 -25.19 -0.79 -18.78
N VAL A 187 -26.28 -1.07 -18.04
CA VAL A 187 -26.49 -0.52 -16.70
C VAL A 187 -25.36 -0.92 -15.76
N MET A 188 -25.02 -2.22 -15.69
CA MET A 188 -23.95 -2.70 -14.82
C MET A 188 -22.59 -2.09 -15.16
N ALA A 189 -22.27 -1.93 -16.46
CA ALA A 189 -21.03 -1.31 -16.90
C ALA A 189 -20.97 0.16 -16.46
N LYS A 190 -22.05 0.92 -16.63
CA LYS A 190 -22.12 2.33 -16.19
C LYS A 190 -22.03 2.46 -14.67
N THR A 191 -22.74 1.62 -13.92
CA THR A 191 -22.66 1.57 -12.45
C THR A 191 -21.23 1.32 -11.97
N ARG A 192 -20.59 0.25 -12.48
CA ARG A 192 -19.21 -0.08 -12.12
C ARG A 192 -18.23 1.03 -12.48
N ALA A 193 -18.41 1.69 -13.62
CA ALA A 193 -17.55 2.80 -14.03
C ALA A 193 -17.64 3.99 -13.06
N ILE A 194 -18.83 4.32 -12.55
CA ILE A 194 -19.03 5.38 -11.55
C ILE A 194 -18.41 4.98 -10.22
N GLU A 195 -18.72 3.79 -9.71
CA GLU A 195 -18.19 3.27 -8.45
C GLU A 195 -16.66 3.20 -8.46
N GLN A 196 -16.07 2.68 -9.54
CA GLN A 196 -14.62 2.58 -9.71
C GLN A 196 -13.97 3.97 -9.79
N LYS A 197 -14.63 4.94 -10.44
CA LYS A 197 -14.13 6.33 -10.49
C LYS A 197 -14.06 6.95 -9.10
N VAL A 198 -15.10 6.79 -8.27
CA VAL A 198 -15.12 7.30 -6.90
C VAL A 198 -14.11 6.57 -6.02
N ALA A 199 -14.02 5.24 -6.13
CA ALA A 199 -13.03 4.46 -5.40
C ALA A 199 -11.59 4.89 -5.74
N SER A 200 -11.30 5.14 -7.02
CA SER A 200 -10.01 5.67 -7.48
C SER A 200 -9.69 7.05 -6.90
N GLN A 201 -10.69 7.94 -6.76
CA GLN A 201 -10.50 9.24 -6.08
C GLN A 201 -10.10 9.07 -4.61
N TYR A 202 -10.71 8.10 -3.91
CA TYR A 202 -10.30 7.79 -2.54
C TYR A 202 -8.91 7.16 -2.46
N THR A 203 -8.53 6.30 -3.41
CA THR A 203 -7.15 5.80 -3.50
C THR A 203 -6.16 6.95 -3.68
N LYS A 204 -6.45 7.95 -4.53
CA LYS A 204 -5.61 9.15 -4.67
C LYS A 204 -5.46 9.91 -3.34
N MET A 205 -6.56 10.07 -2.59
CA MET A 205 -6.52 10.71 -1.27
C MET A 205 -5.76 9.91 -0.23
N GLN A 206 -5.84 8.58 -0.28
CA GLN A 206 -5.03 7.69 0.55
C GLN A 206 -3.53 7.81 0.22
N GLU A 207 -3.16 7.93 -1.05
CA GLU A 207 -1.76 8.14 -1.44
C GLU A 207 -1.23 9.49 -0.96
N ILE A 208 -2.04 10.56 -1.06
CA ILE A 208 -1.70 11.88 -0.51
C ILE A 208 -1.51 11.80 1.01
N GLY A 209 -2.46 11.19 1.71
CA GLY A 209 -2.38 10.95 3.15
C GLY A 209 -1.14 10.15 3.53
N GLY A 210 -0.85 9.10 2.78
CA GLY A 210 0.32 8.27 2.97
C GLY A 210 1.62 9.06 2.77
N LEU A 211 1.71 9.87 1.72
CA LEU A 211 2.85 10.77 1.48
C LEU A 211 3.08 11.72 2.66
N LEU A 212 2.01 12.36 3.18
CA LEU A 212 2.08 13.19 4.38
C LEU A 212 2.60 12.39 5.59
N GLY A 213 2.09 11.17 5.80
CA GLY A 213 2.55 10.28 6.87
C GLY A 213 4.03 9.94 6.76
N ARG A 214 4.54 9.67 5.56
CA ARG A 214 5.97 9.41 5.32
C ARG A 214 6.84 10.63 5.65
N PHE A 215 6.40 11.84 5.26
CA PHE A 215 7.10 13.08 5.60
C PHE A 215 7.11 13.35 7.11
N LEU A 216 5.97 13.17 7.78
CA LEU A 216 5.88 13.32 9.24
C LEU A 216 6.78 12.33 9.96
N LEU A 217 6.79 11.07 9.51
CA LEU A 217 7.70 10.08 10.08
C LEU A 217 9.16 10.51 9.90
N ALA A 218 9.58 10.94 8.71
CA ALA A 218 10.95 11.38 8.49
C ALA A 218 11.32 12.59 9.38
N LEU A 219 10.38 13.53 9.57
CA LEU A 219 10.55 14.68 10.45
C LEU A 219 10.72 14.27 11.93
N PHE A 220 9.93 13.30 12.39
CA PHE A 220 9.96 12.80 13.76
C PHE A 220 11.12 11.83 14.01
N ALA A 221 11.55 11.07 13.01
CA ALA A 221 12.65 10.12 13.11
C ALA A 221 13.98 10.78 13.49
N VAL A 222 14.18 12.04 13.08
CA VAL A 222 15.38 12.83 13.44
C VAL A 222 15.26 13.44 14.86
N ARG A 223 14.05 13.56 15.42
CA ARG A 223 13.82 14.20 16.73
C ARG A 223 13.56 13.20 17.86
N ILE A 224 13.15 11.98 17.53
CA ILE A 224 12.72 10.98 18.50
C ILE A 224 13.69 9.80 18.44
N ALA A 225 14.50 9.65 19.49
CA ALA A 225 15.48 8.58 19.58
C ALA A 225 14.85 7.19 19.76
N SER A 226 13.74 7.09 20.52
CA SER A 226 13.06 5.81 20.76
C SER A 226 12.28 5.36 19.53
N ARG A 227 12.66 4.18 18.99
CA ARG A 227 11.98 3.56 17.86
C ARG A 227 10.55 3.16 18.21
N ARG A 228 10.31 2.74 19.45
CA ARG A 228 8.97 2.44 19.95
C ARG A 228 8.08 3.68 19.97
N ASN A 229 8.56 4.78 20.55
CA ASN A 229 7.78 6.01 20.65
C ASN A 229 7.51 6.62 19.28
N LEU A 230 8.50 6.59 18.38
CA LEU A 230 8.34 7.02 17.00
C LEU A 230 7.20 6.26 16.30
N LEU A 231 7.15 4.93 16.43
CA LEU A 231 6.10 4.12 15.85
C LEU A 231 4.73 4.38 16.49
N ARG A 232 4.69 4.57 17.82
CA ARG A 232 3.45 4.78 18.58
C ARG A 232 2.74 6.09 18.25
N ILE A 233 3.46 7.11 17.79
CA ILE A 233 2.85 8.35 17.28
C ILE A 233 1.89 8.09 16.12
N PHE A 234 2.10 7.01 15.36
CA PHE A 234 1.21 6.62 14.28
C PHE A 234 0.26 5.50 14.69
N GLN A 235 0.72 4.52 15.47
CA GLN A 235 -0.12 3.40 15.89
C GLN A 235 -1.21 3.78 16.90
N VAL A 236 -0.92 4.60 17.91
CA VAL A 236 -1.90 4.91 18.97
C VAL A 236 -3.04 5.78 18.44
N PRO A 237 -2.80 6.86 17.67
CA PRO A 237 -3.90 7.56 17.02
C PRO A 237 -4.60 6.70 15.98
N GLY A 238 -3.84 5.91 15.19
CA GLY A 238 -4.41 5.00 14.21
C GLY A 238 -5.36 3.95 14.82
N LEU A 239 -5.10 3.48 16.04
CA LEU A 239 -5.98 2.60 16.80
C LEU A 239 -7.38 3.21 17.04
N ILE A 240 -7.47 4.52 17.14
CA ILE A 240 -8.73 5.24 17.35
C ILE A 240 -9.34 5.62 16.00
N PHE A 241 -8.56 6.28 15.15
CA PHE A 241 -9.06 6.83 13.90
C PHE A 241 -9.47 5.75 12.91
N MET A 242 -8.68 4.69 12.74
CA MET A 242 -8.96 3.69 11.70
C MET A 242 -10.29 2.97 11.94
N PRO A 243 -10.57 2.39 13.13
CA PRO A 243 -11.85 1.75 13.36
C PRO A 243 -13.01 2.74 13.29
N ALA A 244 -12.86 3.96 13.84
CA ALA A 244 -13.89 4.98 13.81
C ALA A 244 -14.25 5.41 12.38
N ILE A 245 -13.26 5.65 11.52
CA ILE A 245 -13.46 6.04 10.12
C ILE A 245 -14.28 4.97 9.40
N PHE A 246 -13.89 3.70 9.50
CA PHE A 246 -14.58 2.62 8.78
C PHE A 246 -15.95 2.29 9.39
N ALA A 247 -16.12 2.37 10.71
CA ALA A 247 -17.41 2.13 11.36
C ALA A 247 -18.43 3.22 11.02
N CYS A 248 -17.98 4.47 10.90
CA CYS A 248 -18.82 5.61 10.59
C CYS A 248 -18.92 5.91 9.08
N PHE A 249 -18.19 5.18 8.23
CA PHE A 249 -18.00 5.51 6.81
C PHE A 249 -19.31 5.66 6.04
N LEU A 250 -20.32 4.84 6.37
CA LEU A 250 -21.64 4.87 5.74
C LEU A 250 -22.73 5.41 6.68
N LEU A 251 -22.37 5.82 7.89
CA LEU A 251 -23.30 6.37 8.88
C LEU A 251 -23.33 7.89 8.88
N VAL A 252 -22.21 8.51 8.47
CA VAL A 252 -22.08 9.97 8.39
C VAL A 252 -22.30 10.42 6.95
N GLU A 253 -22.98 11.55 6.79
CA GLU A 253 -23.21 12.15 5.47
C GLU A 253 -21.87 12.51 4.78
N ASN A 254 -21.71 12.09 3.53
CA ASN A 254 -20.54 12.42 2.73
C ASN A 254 -20.68 13.82 2.10
N GLN A 255 -20.46 14.85 2.91
CA GLN A 255 -20.50 16.24 2.45
C GLN A 255 -19.26 16.57 1.60
N THR A 256 -19.46 17.30 0.50
CA THR A 256 -18.38 17.84 -0.34
C THR A 256 -18.08 19.26 0.08
N TYR A 257 -16.83 19.54 0.47
CA TYR A 257 -16.41 20.88 0.91
C TYR A 257 -15.91 21.71 -0.28
N PHE A 258 -14.98 21.15 -1.05
CA PHE A 258 -14.41 21.78 -2.24
C PHE A 258 -13.85 20.72 -3.17
N THR A 259 -13.56 21.09 -4.42
CA THR A 259 -12.95 20.19 -5.40
C THR A 259 -11.64 20.78 -5.89
N ILE A 260 -10.57 20.00 -5.80
CA ILE A 260 -9.27 20.38 -6.33
C ILE A 260 -9.22 19.96 -7.79
N ASN A 261 -8.95 20.91 -8.69
CA ASN A 261 -8.70 20.60 -10.10
C ASN A 261 -7.22 20.25 -10.29
N LEU A 262 -6.94 19.01 -10.65
CA LEU A 262 -5.61 18.48 -10.98
C LEU A 262 -5.52 18.01 -12.43
N ASP A 263 -6.34 18.58 -13.32
CA ASP A 263 -6.33 18.27 -14.76
C ASP A 263 -4.94 18.56 -15.37
N PHE A 264 -4.24 19.59 -14.88
CA PHE A 264 -2.87 19.92 -15.29
C PHE A 264 -1.83 18.82 -14.99
N MET A 265 -2.12 17.93 -14.03
CA MET A 265 -1.27 16.78 -13.68
C MET A 265 -1.85 15.44 -14.19
N LEU A 266 -2.91 15.47 -15.02
CA LEU A 266 -3.63 14.26 -15.46
C LEU A 266 -4.21 13.43 -14.32
N LEU A 267 -4.44 14.05 -13.16
CA LEU A 267 -5.03 13.41 -11.98
C LEU A 267 -6.54 13.68 -11.86
N GLY A 268 -7.09 14.49 -12.77
CA GLY A 268 -8.51 14.82 -12.85
C GLY A 268 -8.98 15.71 -11.71
N LYS A 269 -10.26 15.62 -11.38
CA LYS A 269 -10.87 16.35 -10.26
C LYS A 269 -10.88 15.49 -8.99
N LEU A 270 -10.39 16.07 -7.90
CA LEU A 270 -10.32 15.42 -6.59
C LEU A 270 -11.30 16.11 -5.63
N PRO A 271 -12.48 15.52 -5.39
CA PRO A 271 -13.42 16.08 -4.44
C PRO A 271 -12.89 15.87 -3.02
N VAL A 272 -12.80 16.95 -2.26
CA VAL A 272 -12.51 16.90 -0.82
C VAL A 272 -13.84 16.79 -0.09
N THR A 273 -14.13 15.58 0.36
CA THR A 273 -15.34 15.20 1.07
C THR A 273 -15.03 14.73 2.48
N THR A 274 -16.06 14.61 3.33
CA THR A 274 -15.93 14.03 4.68
C THR A 274 -15.24 12.66 4.63
N MET A 275 -15.65 11.79 3.72
CA MET A 275 -15.03 10.46 3.56
C MET A 275 -13.62 10.54 2.98
N SER A 276 -13.36 11.44 2.04
CA SER A 276 -12.02 11.59 1.48
C SER A 276 -10.98 12.07 2.51
N ILE A 277 -11.40 12.93 3.46
CA ILE A 277 -10.58 13.35 4.60
C ILE A 277 -10.32 12.15 5.52
N GLY A 278 -11.33 11.34 5.81
CA GLY A 278 -11.17 10.09 6.55
C GLY A 278 -10.16 9.15 5.88
N VAL A 279 -10.28 8.93 4.58
CA VAL A 279 -9.35 8.09 3.81
C VAL A 279 -7.92 8.66 3.80
N LEU A 280 -7.76 9.98 3.73
CA LEU A 280 -6.46 10.65 3.86
C LEU A 280 -5.84 10.37 5.24
N ILE A 281 -6.61 10.53 6.32
CA ILE A 281 -6.15 10.25 7.69
C ILE A 281 -5.78 8.76 7.82
N ALA A 282 -6.58 7.87 7.24
CA ALA A 282 -6.31 6.43 7.25
C ALA A 282 -4.99 6.08 6.52
N GLY A 283 -4.77 6.69 5.35
CA GLY A 283 -3.51 6.60 4.62
C GLY A 283 -2.32 7.10 5.42
N LEU A 284 -2.46 8.25 6.09
CA LEU A 284 -1.41 8.86 6.91
C LEU A 284 -0.92 7.91 8.01
N PHE A 285 -1.82 7.42 8.85
CA PHE A 285 -1.45 6.58 9.99
C PHE A 285 -1.00 5.17 9.59
N THR A 286 -1.49 4.65 8.48
CA THR A 286 -1.13 3.31 8.00
C THR A 286 0.19 3.32 7.24
N VAL A 287 0.36 4.24 6.28
CA VAL A 287 1.53 4.24 5.38
C VAL A 287 2.79 4.73 6.09
N ALA A 288 2.68 5.63 7.08
CA ALA A 288 3.82 6.01 7.91
C ALA A 288 4.50 4.80 8.56
N GLN A 289 3.73 3.77 8.95
CA GLN A 289 4.29 2.55 9.52
C GLN A 289 5.16 1.78 8.52
N PHE A 290 4.83 1.78 7.23
CA PHE A 290 5.67 1.14 6.22
C PHE A 290 7.04 1.81 6.10
N SER A 291 7.08 3.14 6.16
CA SER A 291 8.36 3.87 6.16
C SER A 291 9.17 3.65 7.43
N PHE A 292 8.52 3.43 8.57
CA PHE A 292 9.21 3.11 9.82
C PHE A 292 10.03 1.83 9.67
N TRP A 293 9.46 0.81 9.04
CA TRP A 293 10.16 -0.46 8.87
C TRP A 293 11.38 -0.37 7.96
N GLY A 294 11.33 0.46 6.91
CA GLY A 294 12.48 0.69 6.04
C GLY A 294 13.66 1.33 6.78
N ASN A 295 13.41 2.15 7.79
CA ASN A 295 14.48 2.74 8.60
C ASN A 295 14.96 1.78 9.70
N TYR A 296 14.02 1.05 10.31
CA TYR A 296 14.30 0.18 11.45
C TYR A 296 15.02 -1.12 11.05
N LEU A 297 14.52 -1.87 10.06
CA LEU A 297 14.98 -3.24 9.83
C LEU A 297 16.46 -3.38 9.43
N PRO A 298 17.06 -2.49 8.59
CA PRO A 298 18.48 -2.57 8.27
C PRO A 298 19.38 -2.46 9.50
N GLN A 299 18.92 -1.76 10.53
CA GLN A 299 19.66 -1.60 11.78
C GLN A 299 19.37 -2.73 12.78
N ALA A 300 18.36 -3.55 12.53
CA ALA A 300 17.90 -4.59 13.44
C ALA A 300 18.68 -5.91 13.31
N TYR A 301 19.40 -6.09 12.20
CA TYR A 301 20.15 -7.29 11.87
C TYR A 301 21.63 -7.00 11.60
N PRO A 302 22.53 -7.94 11.89
CA PRO A 302 23.93 -7.82 11.48
C PRO A 302 24.05 -7.80 9.95
N VAL A 303 25.10 -7.18 9.42
CA VAL A 303 25.28 -6.91 7.98
C VAL A 303 25.02 -8.14 7.10
N HIS A 304 25.51 -9.31 7.47
CA HIS A 304 25.33 -10.53 6.67
C HIS A 304 23.89 -11.10 6.69
N LEU A 305 23.02 -10.63 7.60
CA LEU A 305 21.63 -11.07 7.74
C LEU A 305 20.60 -9.98 7.41
N ARG A 306 21.00 -8.72 7.16
CA ARG A 306 20.09 -7.60 6.88
C ARG A 306 19.04 -7.95 5.81
N GLY A 307 19.51 -8.35 4.63
CA GLY A 307 18.61 -8.73 3.53
C GLY A 307 17.69 -9.90 3.88
N THR A 308 18.18 -10.91 4.61
CA THR A 308 17.39 -12.09 5.01
C THR A 308 16.31 -11.73 6.02
N GLY A 309 16.68 -11.00 7.08
CA GLY A 309 15.77 -10.60 8.15
C GLY A 309 14.72 -9.60 7.67
N GLU A 310 15.12 -8.62 6.86
CA GLU A 310 14.22 -7.68 6.18
C GLU A 310 13.23 -8.40 5.27
N SER A 311 13.74 -9.31 4.43
CA SER A 311 12.91 -10.10 3.51
C SER A 311 11.94 -11.01 4.25
N PHE A 312 12.34 -11.59 5.38
CA PHE A 312 11.46 -12.42 6.21
C PHE A 312 10.31 -11.58 6.76
N ALA A 313 10.59 -10.43 7.39
CA ALA A 313 9.57 -9.55 7.94
C ALA A 313 8.61 -9.04 6.85
N ALA A 314 9.13 -8.59 5.71
CA ALA A 314 8.31 -8.03 4.64
C ALA A 314 7.48 -9.09 3.90
N ASN A 315 8.05 -10.26 3.57
CA ASN A 315 7.35 -11.28 2.78
C ASN A 315 6.49 -12.20 3.64
N ILE A 316 7.01 -12.72 4.76
CA ILE A 316 6.22 -13.62 5.61
C ILE A 316 5.24 -12.81 6.45
N GLY A 317 5.74 -11.83 7.19
CA GLY A 317 4.91 -10.95 8.00
C GLY A 317 3.94 -10.14 7.15
N GLY A 318 4.47 -9.22 6.35
CA GLY A 318 3.66 -8.31 5.54
C GLY A 318 2.77 -9.01 4.51
N ARG A 319 3.40 -9.71 3.57
CA ARG A 319 2.68 -10.23 2.40
C ARG A 319 1.89 -11.49 2.68
N MET A 320 2.49 -12.52 3.26
CA MET A 320 1.76 -13.77 3.49
C MET A 320 0.71 -13.59 4.58
N ILE A 321 1.05 -13.03 5.74
CA ILE A 321 0.09 -12.92 6.85
C ILE A 321 -0.76 -11.65 6.71
N GLY A 322 -0.11 -10.49 6.52
CA GLY A 322 -0.80 -9.21 6.50
C GLY A 322 -1.77 -9.03 5.32
N THR A 323 -1.40 -9.43 4.10
CA THR A 323 -2.34 -9.28 2.96
C THR A 323 -3.51 -10.27 3.02
N SER A 324 -3.36 -11.41 3.71
CA SER A 324 -4.46 -12.35 3.94
C SER A 324 -5.63 -11.73 4.69
N PHE A 325 -5.45 -10.60 5.38
CA PHE A 325 -6.57 -9.87 5.98
C PHE A 325 -7.58 -9.36 4.93
N ALA A 326 -7.20 -9.20 3.66
CA ALA A 326 -8.19 -8.94 2.61
C ALA A 326 -9.19 -10.10 2.47
N TRP A 327 -8.70 -11.35 2.52
CA TRP A 327 -9.53 -12.55 2.50
C TRP A 327 -10.31 -12.70 3.81
N VAL A 328 -9.71 -12.42 4.96
CA VAL A 328 -10.41 -12.43 6.26
C VAL A 328 -11.58 -11.46 6.24
N THR A 329 -11.36 -10.22 5.79
CA THR A 329 -12.42 -9.20 5.70
C THR A 329 -13.53 -9.64 4.74
N ALA A 330 -13.19 -10.14 3.55
CA ALA A 330 -14.20 -10.62 2.60
C ALA A 330 -15.01 -11.80 3.17
N THR A 331 -14.35 -12.73 3.87
CA THR A 331 -14.99 -13.92 4.46
C THR A 331 -15.94 -13.52 5.58
N ILE A 332 -15.51 -12.67 6.51
CA ILE A 332 -16.36 -12.20 7.61
C ILE A 332 -17.50 -11.34 7.06
N ALA A 333 -17.24 -10.43 6.11
CA ALA A 333 -18.30 -9.62 5.50
C ALA A 333 -19.38 -10.45 4.78
N GLY A 334 -19.02 -11.66 4.31
CA GLY A 334 -19.94 -12.61 3.71
C GLY A 334 -20.84 -13.38 4.69
N LEU A 335 -20.54 -13.36 5.99
CA LEU A 335 -21.34 -14.06 6.99
C LEU A 335 -22.70 -13.36 7.20
N GLU A 336 -23.74 -14.17 7.43
CA GLU A 336 -25.08 -13.64 7.72
C GLU A 336 -25.10 -12.84 9.02
N ALA A 337 -24.40 -13.33 10.05
CA ALA A 337 -24.29 -12.72 11.37
C ALA A 337 -23.52 -11.39 11.39
N THR A 338 -22.82 -11.03 10.32
CA THR A 338 -22.08 -9.77 10.26
C THR A 338 -23.06 -8.59 10.26
N PRO A 339 -22.91 -7.62 11.19
CA PRO A 339 -23.77 -6.46 11.25
C PRO A 339 -23.78 -5.67 9.94
N GLY A 340 -24.91 -5.05 9.62
CA GLY A 340 -25.07 -4.18 8.45
C GLY A 340 -26.13 -4.68 7.48
N GLY A 341 -27.12 -3.84 7.20
CA GLY A 341 -28.27 -4.17 6.33
C GLY A 341 -27.96 -4.25 4.84
N SER A 342 -26.70 -4.06 4.41
CA SER A 342 -26.29 -4.16 3.00
C SER A 342 -24.84 -4.66 2.90
N PRO A 343 -24.44 -5.30 1.77
CA PRO A 343 -23.07 -5.78 1.60
C PRO A 343 -22.00 -4.70 1.82
N PRO A 344 -22.12 -3.45 1.30
CA PRO A 344 -21.14 -2.40 1.60
C PRO A 344 -21.01 -2.06 3.08
N MET A 345 -22.12 -2.09 3.83
CA MET A 345 -22.12 -1.85 5.28
C MET A 345 -21.43 -2.99 6.04
N LYS A 346 -21.63 -4.24 5.61
CA LYS A 346 -20.92 -5.39 6.18
C LYS A 346 -19.41 -5.27 5.97
N PHE A 347 -18.97 -4.85 4.78
CA PHE A 347 -17.56 -4.57 4.50
C PHE A 347 -17.02 -3.43 5.37
N ALA A 348 -17.78 -2.35 5.56
CA ALA A 348 -17.37 -1.21 6.38
C ALA A 348 -17.15 -1.60 7.86
N TYR A 349 -18.11 -2.30 8.47
CA TYR A 349 -17.96 -2.76 9.86
C TYR A 349 -16.89 -3.83 10.03
N THR A 350 -16.76 -4.75 9.07
CA THR A 350 -15.70 -5.76 9.11
C THR A 350 -14.32 -5.10 8.98
N ALA A 351 -14.15 -4.15 8.06
CA ALA A 351 -12.94 -3.35 7.94
C ALA A 351 -12.60 -2.60 9.23
N ALA A 352 -13.60 -2.03 9.91
CA ALA A 352 -13.43 -1.38 11.20
C ALA A 352 -12.95 -2.36 12.29
N GLY A 353 -13.57 -3.55 12.37
CA GLY A 353 -13.18 -4.60 13.32
C GLY A 353 -11.78 -5.14 13.06
N VAL A 354 -11.43 -5.38 11.79
CA VAL A 354 -10.09 -5.80 11.39
C VAL A 354 -9.06 -4.71 11.69
N ALA A 355 -9.36 -3.44 11.37
CA ALA A 355 -8.51 -2.31 11.73
C ALA A 355 -8.28 -2.23 13.24
N LEU A 356 -9.33 -2.39 14.04
CA LEU A 356 -9.20 -2.40 15.51
C LEU A 356 -8.28 -3.53 15.96
N PHE A 357 -8.53 -4.75 15.48
CA PHE A 357 -7.73 -5.92 15.82
C PHE A 357 -6.24 -5.74 15.50
N VAL A 358 -5.90 -5.34 14.27
CA VAL A 358 -4.49 -5.22 13.85
C VAL A 358 -3.78 -4.04 14.52
N TYR A 359 -4.48 -2.94 14.82
CA TYR A 359 -3.89 -1.82 15.56
C TYR A 359 -3.72 -2.15 17.04
N VAL A 360 -4.67 -2.85 17.68
CA VAL A 360 -4.50 -3.36 19.07
C VAL A 360 -3.30 -4.29 19.14
N ALA A 361 -3.23 -5.27 18.23
CA ALA A 361 -2.11 -6.19 18.15
C ALA A 361 -0.79 -5.44 17.90
N GLY A 362 -0.78 -4.49 16.96
CA GLY A 362 0.38 -3.65 16.67
C GLY A 362 0.87 -2.85 17.88
N VAL A 363 -0.03 -2.18 18.60
CA VAL A 363 0.30 -1.43 19.81
C VAL A 363 0.85 -2.34 20.89
N ILE A 364 0.26 -3.51 21.14
CA ILE A 364 0.77 -4.50 22.11
C ILE A 364 2.18 -4.97 21.70
N LEU A 365 2.36 -5.36 20.43
CA LEU A 365 3.65 -5.81 19.90
C LEU A 365 4.73 -4.73 19.99
N SER A 366 4.36 -3.44 19.91
CA SER A 366 5.31 -2.33 20.04
C SER A 366 6.05 -2.31 21.39
N PHE A 367 5.48 -2.87 22.46
CA PHE A 367 6.15 -3.00 23.75
C PHE A 367 7.29 -4.03 23.72
N PHE A 368 7.21 -5.00 22.81
CA PHE A 368 8.21 -6.05 22.64
C PHE A 368 9.24 -5.72 21.56
N LEU A 369 9.02 -4.67 20.76
CA LEU A 369 9.95 -4.25 19.71
C LEU A 369 11.31 -3.87 20.32
N PRO A 370 12.43 -4.51 19.95
CA PRO A 370 13.73 -4.15 20.49
C PRO A 370 14.09 -2.68 20.20
N GLU A 371 14.68 -1.98 21.17
CA GLU A 371 15.30 -0.68 20.89
C GLU A 371 16.71 -0.93 20.36
N GLN A 372 17.08 -0.23 19.29
CA GLN A 372 18.41 -0.33 18.72
C GLN A 372 19.38 0.48 19.59
N LYS A 373 20.56 -0.09 19.86
CA LYS A 373 21.60 0.65 20.58
C LYS A 373 21.98 1.88 19.74
N PRO A 374 22.16 3.07 20.34
CA PRO A 374 22.72 4.20 19.62
C PRO A 374 24.04 3.76 18.98
N GLU A 375 24.23 4.06 17.70
CA GLU A 375 25.54 3.88 17.07
C GLU A 375 26.55 4.71 17.90
N MET A 376 27.56 4.06 18.46
CA MET A 376 28.62 4.78 19.16
C MET A 376 29.31 5.69 18.15
N HIS A 377 29.16 6.99 18.35
CA HIS A 377 29.87 8.02 17.60
C HIS A 377 31.38 7.79 17.83
N HIS A 378 32.07 7.28 16.82
CA HIS A 378 33.49 7.53 16.68
C HIS A 378 33.59 8.82 15.88
N ASP A 379 33.72 9.92 16.61
CA ASP A 379 34.10 11.24 16.07
C ASP A 379 35.43 11.16 15.32
#